data_AF-A0A0R3R8P5-F1
#
_entry.id   AF-A0A0R3R8P5-F1
#
_cell.length_a   1.000
_cell.length_b   1.000
_cell.length_c   1.000
_cell.angle_alpha   90.00
_cell.angle_beta   90.00
_cell.angle_gamma   90.00
#
_symmetry.space_group_name_H-M   'P 1'
#
loop_
_entity.id
_entity.type
_entity.pdbx_description
1 polymer ?
#
loop_
_entity_poly.entity_id
_entity_poly.type
_entity_poly.pdbx_seq_one_letter_code
_entity_poly.pdbx_strand_id
1 'polypeptide(L)' 'MIFQIYVQNRIEEYGNEIWNLLKNNNGYLFIAGKAGDMPVEVTACIEKIADENGENGKQFIQMLEAKGRLQYETWN' A
#
# COMPACT_ATOMS: atom_id res chain seq x y z
N MET A 1 22.39 17.41 2.90
CA MET A 1 21.75 16.10 3.15
C MET A 1 20.61 15.99 2.13
N ILE A 2 20.74 15.11 1.14
CA ILE A 2 19.73 14.94 0.08
C ILE A 2 18.69 13.95 0.62
N PHE A 3 17.43 14.35 0.70
CA PHE A 3 16.34 13.46 1.08
C PHE A 3 15.93 12.66 -0.16
N GLN A 4 15.94 11.33 -0.06
CA GLN A 4 15.51 10.48 -1.16
C GLN A 4 14.00 10.29 -1.07
N ILE A 5 13.29 10.57 -2.17
CA ILE A 5 11.84 10.39 -2.26
C ILE A 5 11.58 9.05 -2.94
N TYR A 6 10.90 8.17 -2.23
CA TYR A 6 10.44 6.87 -2.70
C TYR A 6 8.92 6.85 -2.89
N VAL A 7 8.40 5.76 -3.45
CA VAL A 7 6.96 5.59 -3.71
C VAL A 7 6.14 5.59 -2.42
N GLN A 8 6.63 4.97 -1.35
CA GLN A 8 5.96 4.97 -0.04
C GLN A 8 5.83 6.38 0.57
N ASN A 9 6.77 7.29 0.28
CA ASN A 9 6.64 8.68 0.73
C ASN A 9 5.49 9.40 0.02
N ARG A 10 5.27 9.10 -1.27
CA ARG A 10 4.13 9.62 -2.03
C ARG A 10 2.83 8.96 -1.57
N ILE A 11 2.82 7.66 -1.31
CA ILE A 11 1.63 6.97 -0.78
C ILE A 11 1.17 7.62 0.53
N GLU A 12 2.10 7.93 1.44
CA GLU A 12 1.80 8.62 2.69
C GLU A 12 1.21 10.03 2.47
N GLU A 13 1.78 10.81 1.53
CA GLU A 13 1.27 12.14 1.16
C GLU A 13 -0.20 12.10 0.68
N TYR A 14 -0.59 11.05 -0.05
CA TYR A 14 -1.93 10.87 -0.60
C TYR A 14 -2.80 9.87 0.21
N GLY A 15 -2.46 9.63 1.48
CA GLY A 15 -3.05 8.56 2.29
C GLY A 15 -4.59 8.58 2.34
N ASN A 16 -5.21 9.75 2.47
CA ASN A 16 -6.67 9.89 2.50
C ASN A 16 -7.34 9.49 1.17
N GLU A 17 -6.74 9.87 0.04
CA GLU A 17 -7.27 9.53 -1.29
C GLU A 17 -7.12 8.04 -1.55
N ILE A 18 -5.94 7.49 -1.26
CA ILE A 18 -5.65 6.06 -1.38
C ILE A 18 -6.59 5.25 -0.49
N TRP A 19 -6.82 5.69 0.75
CA TRP A 19 -7.78 5.06 1.65
C TRP A 19 -9.18 5.04 1.04
N ASN A 20 -9.66 6.17 0.52
CA ASN A 20 -10.99 6.23 -0.10
C ASN A 20 -11.10 5.31 -1.32
N LEU A 21 -10.07 5.27 -2.16
CA LEU A 21 -10.00 4.36 -3.32
C LEU A 21 -10.08 2.89 -2.88
N LEU A 22 -9.27 2.49 -1.90
CA LEU A 22 -9.19 1.10 -1.44
C LEU A 22 -10.38 0.68 -0.58
N LYS A 23 -10.89 1.53 0.30
CA LYS A 23 -11.98 1.17 1.21
C LYS A 23 -13.35 1.32 0.55
N ASN A 24 -13.61 2.48 -0.06
CA ASN A 24 -14.96 2.87 -0.46
C ASN A 24 -15.23 2.61 -1.95
N ASN A 25 -14.21 2.69 -2.80
CA ASN A 25 -14.39 2.58 -4.26
C ASN A 25 -14.00 1.21 -4.83
N ASN A 26 -13.76 0.21 -3.97
CA ASN A 26 -13.30 -1.13 -4.37
C ASN A 26 -12.04 -1.11 -5.26
N GLY A 27 -11.13 -0.16 -5.03
CA GLY A 27 -9.88 -0.02 -5.78
C GLY A 27 -8.94 -1.22 -5.65
N TYR A 28 -7.97 -1.29 -6.56
CA TYR A 28 -6.98 -2.35 -6.66
C TYR A 28 -5.58 -1.74 -6.49
N LEU A 29 -4.68 -2.48 -5.84
CA LEU A 29 -3.28 -2.12 -5.64
C LEU A 29 -2.40 -3.12 -6.38
N PHE A 30 -1.55 -2.62 -7.26
CA PHE A 30 -0.59 -3.39 -8.03
C PHE A 30 0.82 -2.91 -7.70
N ILE A 31 1.68 -3.82 -7.27
CA ILE A 31 3.06 -3.54 -6.88
C ILE A 31 3.98 -4.29 -7.85
N ALA A 32 4.74 -3.58 -8.67
CA ALA A 32 5.59 -4.18 -9.69
C ALA A 32 6.98 -3.54 -9.77
N GLY A 33 8.00 -4.34 -10.11
CA GLY A 33 9.35 -3.84 -10.36
C GLY A 33 10.49 -4.74 -9.87
N LYS A 34 11.72 -4.37 -10.25
CA LYS A 34 12.94 -4.93 -9.65
C LYS A 34 13.07 -4.41 -8.24
N ALA A 35 12.84 -5.25 -7.24
CA ALA A 35 12.44 -4.75 -5.94
C ALA A 35 12.98 -5.63 -4.82
N GLY A 36 13.92 -5.07 -4.04
CA GLY A 36 14.30 -5.61 -2.74
C GLY A 36 13.14 -5.42 -1.75
N ASP A 37 13.32 -4.59 -0.73
CA ASP A 37 12.29 -4.42 0.32
C ASP A 37 11.08 -3.56 -0.10
N MET A 38 11.08 -2.98 -1.31
CA MET A 38 10.00 -2.07 -1.79
C MET A 38 8.57 -2.63 -1.61
N PRO A 39 8.26 -3.91 -1.92
CA PRO A 39 6.89 -4.41 -1.78
C PRO A 39 6.44 -4.41 -0.32
N VAL A 40 7.36 -4.72 0.60
CA VAL A 40 7.12 -4.73 2.06
C VAL A 40 6.95 -3.30 2.57
N GLU A 41 7.77 -2.35 2.10
CA GLU A 41 7.65 -0.94 2.49
C GLU A 41 6.35 -0.31 2.01
N VAL A 42 5.91 -0.65 0.79
CA VAL A 42 4.63 -0.18 0.24
C VAL A 42 3.45 -0.74 1.03
N THR A 43 3.43 -2.05 1.31
CA THR A 43 2.31 -2.64 2.07
C THR A 43 2.27 -2.13 3.51
N ALA A 44 3.42 -1.95 4.17
CA ALA A 44 3.49 -1.35 5.50
C ALA A 44 2.92 0.09 5.52
N CYS A 45 3.13 0.87 4.45
CA CYS A 45 2.54 2.19 4.32
C CYS A 45 1.00 2.14 4.23
N ILE A 46 0.45 1.16 3.50
CA ILE A 46 -0.99 0.95 3.39
C ILE A 46 -1.59 0.42 4.70
N GLU A 47 -0.88 -0.46 5.43
CA GLU A 47 -1.29 -0.90 6.77
C GLU A 47 -1.44 0.30 7.70
N LYS A 48 -0.44 1.19 7.72
CA LYS A 48 -0.49 2.43 8.51
C LYS A 48 -1.69 3.30 8.15
N ILE A 49 -1.95 3.52 6.86
CA ILE A 49 -3.11 4.29 6.40
C ILE A 49 -4.43 3.68 6.89
N ALA A 50 -4.55 2.35 6.86
CA ALA A 50 -5.74 1.66 7.36
C ALA A 50 -5.89 1.78 8.89
N ASP A 51 -4.80 1.64 9.65
CA ASP A 51 -4.78 1.84 11.10
C ASP A 51 -5.21 3.27 11.48
N GLU A 52 -4.70 4.28 10.78
CA GLU A 52 -5.07 5.69 10.98
C GLU A 52 -6.54 5.98 10.69
N ASN A 53 -7.20 5.13 9.89
CA ASN A 53 -8.61 5.22 9.55
C ASN A 53 -9.51 4.27 10.38
N GLY A 54 -8.97 3.69 11.46
CA GLY A 54 -9.73 2.92 12.44
C GLY A 54 -9.97 1.45 12.08
N GLU A 55 -9.23 0.92 11.12
CA GLU A 55 -9.29 -0.48 10.70
C GLU A 55 -8.01 -1.20 11.17
N ASN A 56 -8.00 -2.53 11.19
CA ASN A 56 -6.76 -3.26 11.45
C ASN A 56 -5.97 -3.41 10.14
N GLY A 57 -4.84 -2.72 10.02
CA GLY A 57 -4.08 -2.63 8.77
C GLY A 57 -3.66 -3.99 8.21
N LYS A 58 -3.15 -4.88 9.06
CA LYS A 58 -2.77 -6.25 8.65
C LYS A 58 -3.95 -7.04 8.11
N GLN A 59 -5.09 -7.01 8.79
CA GLN A 59 -6.30 -7.68 8.31
C GLN A 59 -6.84 -7.03 7.03
N PHE A 60 -6.68 -5.72 6.87
CA PHE A 60 -7.07 -5.01 5.66
C PHE A 60 -6.24 -5.45 4.45
N ILE A 61 -4.91 -5.53 4.59
CA ILE A 61 -4.03 -6.08 3.54
C ILE A 61 -4.41 -7.51 3.19
N GLN A 62 -4.55 -8.39 4.18
CA GLN A 62 -4.97 -9.78 3.96
C GLN A 62 -6.32 -9.87 3.22
N MET A 63 -7.26 -8.97 3.52
CA MET A 63 -8.54 -8.90 2.84
C MET A 63 -8.39 -8.45 1.37
N LEU A 64 -7.51 -7.49 1.08
CA LEU A 64 -7.23 -7.08 -0.31
C LEU A 64 -6.61 -8.23 -1.11
N GLU A 65 -5.64 -8.95 -0.52
CA GLU A 65 -5.01 -10.12 -1.15
C GLU A 65 -6.04 -11.24 -1.40
N ALA A 66 -6.82 -11.60 -0.39
CA ALA A 66 -7.84 -12.65 -0.50
C ALA A 66 -8.92 -12.34 -1.54
N LYS A 67 -9.18 -11.05 -1.81
CA LYS A 67 -10.11 -10.60 -2.87
C LYS A 67 -9.45 -10.40 -4.24
N GLY A 68 -8.16 -10.68 -4.39
CA GLY A 68 -7.40 -10.43 -5.62
C GLY A 68 -7.23 -8.94 -5.95
N ARG A 69 -7.42 -8.07 -4.94
CA ARG A 69 -7.35 -6.60 -5.04
C ARG A 69 -5.96 -6.06 -4.68
N LEU A 70 -5.07 -6.89 -4.17
CA LEU A 70 -3.64 -6.62 -4.06
C LEU A 70 -2.87 -7.68 -4.85
N GLN A 71 -2.03 -7.25 -5.79
CA GLN A 71 -1.22 -8.13 -6.64
C GLN A 71 0.22 -7.65 -6.73
N TYR A 72 1.14 -8.61 -6.82
CA TYR A 72 2.58 -8.36 -6.90
C TYR A 72 3.17 -8.95 -8.18
N GLU A 73 3.97 -8.15 -8.89
CA GLU A 73 4.77 -8.57 -10.04
C GLU A 73 6.21 -8.07 -9.87
N THR A 74 6.94 -8.69 -8.94
CA THR A 74 8.26 -8.21 -8.47
C THR A 74 9.36 -9.24 -8.73
N TRP A 75 10.56 -8.79 -9.02
CA TRP A 75 11.72 -9.66 -9.32
C TRP A 75 13.04 -9.12 -8.74
N ASN A 76 14.06 -9.99 -8.69
CA ASN A 76 15.40 -9.70 -8.18
C ASN A 76 16.48 -9.78 -9.27
#